data_AF-V2W9P6-F1
#
_entry.id   AF-V2W9P6-F1
#
_cell.length_a   1.000
_cell.length_b   1.000
_cell.length_c   1.000
_cell.angle_alpha   90.00
_cell.angle_beta   90.00
_cell.angle_gamma   90.00
#
_symmetry.space_group_name_H-M   'P 1'
#
loop_
_entity.id
_entity.type
_entity.pdbx_description
1 polymer ?
#
loop_
_entity_poly.entity_id
_entity_poly.type
_entity_poly.pdbx_seq_one_letter_code
_entity_poly.pdbx_strand_id
1 'polypeptide(L)'
;MIGRTSQDTYPAPDDFNAARFAKLRDMEGEGVKHQVVTPTLDWVNFGTGKHACPGRFFAVNELKAMLAHVLMKYDVKFKDDAGFPPSMVFAGSISPNQAAKVMFRRRSA
;
A
#
# COMPACT_ATOMS: atom_id res chain seq x y z
N MET A 1 12.42 13.96 -8.33
CA MET A 1 10.97 13.73 -8.45
C MET A 1 10.40 13.90 -7.05
N ILE A 2 9.66 14.98 -6.76
CA ILE A 2 9.22 15.30 -5.37
C ILE A 2 8.05 14.37 -5.00
N GLY A 3 8.07 13.78 -3.78
CA GLY A 3 6.97 12.98 -3.23
C GLY A 3 7.29 11.49 -3.02
N ARG A 4 6.28 10.63 -3.10
CA ARG A 4 6.31 9.20 -2.73
C ARG A 4 7.39 8.32 -3.39
N THR A 5 7.94 8.74 -4.53
CA THR A 5 9.01 8.04 -5.27
C THR A 5 10.35 8.79 -5.22
N SER A 6 10.47 9.81 -4.36
CA SER A 6 11.70 10.56 -4.17
C SER A 6 12.70 9.78 -3.33
N GLN A 7 13.93 9.62 -3.82
CA GLN A 7 15.02 9.01 -3.05
C GLN A 7 15.43 9.86 -1.84
N ASP A 8 15.27 11.18 -1.93
CA ASP A 8 15.55 12.12 -0.84
C ASP A 8 14.58 11.95 0.35
N THR A 9 13.37 11.44 0.06
CA THR A 9 12.31 11.25 1.06
C THR A 9 12.24 9.80 1.53
N TYR A 10 12.37 8.85 0.60
CA TYR A 10 12.27 7.42 0.86
C TYR A 10 13.47 6.69 0.23
N PRO A 11 14.41 6.17 1.03
CA PRO A 11 15.53 5.38 0.50
C PRO A 11 15.03 4.15 -0.25
N ALA A 12 15.62 3.86 -1.41
CA ALA A 12 15.16 2.80 -2.32
C ALA A 12 13.63 2.87 -2.55
N PRO A 13 13.13 3.94 -3.18
CA PRO A 13 11.69 4.19 -3.30
C PRO A 13 10.98 3.18 -4.20
N ASP A 14 11.71 2.58 -5.14
CA ASP A 14 11.19 1.57 -6.07
C ASP A 14 11.14 0.16 -5.44
N ASP A 15 11.78 -0.04 -4.28
CA ASP A 15 11.78 -1.31 -3.56
C ASP A 15 10.59 -1.40 -2.60
N PHE A 16 9.83 -2.49 -2.73
CA PHE A 16 8.77 -2.81 -1.79
C PHE A 16 9.34 -3.21 -0.42
N ASN A 17 9.21 -2.32 0.55
CA ASN A 17 9.60 -2.54 1.94
C ASN A 17 8.38 -2.47 2.86
N ALA A 18 7.85 -3.64 3.24
CA ALA A 18 6.66 -3.76 4.09
C ALA A 18 6.82 -3.13 5.48
N ALA A 19 8.05 -3.03 6.00
CA ALA A 19 8.32 -2.50 7.34
C ALA A 19 8.62 -0.99 7.35
N ARG A 20 8.77 -0.35 6.18
CA ARG A 20 9.21 1.06 6.06
C ARG A 20 8.45 1.99 6.99
N PHE A 21 7.12 2.02 6.87
CA PHE A 21 6.28 2.94 7.64
C PHE A 21 6.07 2.49 9.08
N ALA A 22 6.23 1.20 9.40
CA ALA A 22 6.22 0.74 10.78
C ALA A 22 7.42 1.31 11.54
N LYS A 23 8.63 1.17 10.97
CA LYS A 23 9.87 1.72 11.55
C LYS A 23 9.82 3.23 11.73
N LEU A 24 9.27 3.95 10.75
CA LEU A 24 9.13 5.40 10.85
C LEU A 24 8.18 5.82 12.00
N ARG A 25 7.14 5.02 12.28
CA ARG A 25 6.20 5.29 13.38
C ARG A 25 6.78 5.00 14.76
N ASP A 26 7.81 4.16 14.84
CA ASP A 26 8.51 3.86 16.09
C ASP A 26 9.48 4.97 16.50
N MET A 27 9.77 5.93 15.60
CA MET A 27 10.56 7.11 15.92
C MET A 27 9.76 8.07 16.81
N GLU A 28 10.47 8.75 17.72
CA GLU A 28 9.86 9.68 18.66
C GLU A 28 9.12 10.81 17.93
N GLY A 29 7.86 11.05 18.30
CA GLY A 29 7.00 12.08 17.69
C GLY A 29 6.38 11.72 16.33
N GLU A 30 6.75 10.58 15.73
CA GLU A 30 6.41 10.25 14.33
C GLU A 30 5.25 9.23 14.19
N GLY A 31 4.70 8.76 15.32
CA GLY A 31 3.70 7.69 15.37
C GLY A 31 2.37 7.95 14.65
N VAL A 32 1.98 9.23 14.49
CA VAL A 32 0.74 9.65 13.80
C VAL A 32 0.99 10.03 12.35
N LYS A 33 2.12 10.68 12.04
CA LYS A 33 2.42 11.23 10.71
C LYS A 33 2.45 10.16 9.62
N HIS A 34 3.01 8.99 9.94
CA HIS A 34 3.22 7.90 8.98
C HIS A 34 2.09 6.86 8.95
N GLN A 35 0.91 7.20 9.50
CA GLN A 35 -0.30 6.37 9.34
C GLN A 35 -0.84 6.53 7.91
N VAL A 36 -1.37 5.44 7.34
CA VAL A 36 -1.93 5.43 5.97
C VAL A 36 -3.06 6.45 5.79
N VAL A 37 -3.80 6.76 6.86
CA VAL A 37 -4.91 7.73 6.85
C VAL A 37 -4.45 9.18 6.98
N THR A 38 -3.20 9.44 7.34
CA THR A 38 -2.71 10.80 7.62
C THR A 38 -2.32 11.46 6.30
N PRO A 39 -2.97 12.58 5.91
CA PRO A 39 -2.54 13.33 4.74
C PRO A 39 -1.20 14.01 5.02
N THR A 40 -0.21 13.78 4.16
CA THR A 40 1.08 14.48 4.19
C THR A 40 1.44 14.97 2.80
N LEU A 41 2.36 15.94 2.70
CA LEU A 41 2.82 16.44 1.41
C LEU A 41 3.73 15.42 0.69
N ASP A 42 4.38 14.55 1.45
CA ASP A 42 5.25 13.50 0.92
C ASP A 42 4.46 12.27 0.42
N TRP A 43 3.21 12.09 0.91
CA TRP A 43 2.38 10.93 0.64
C TRP A 43 0.90 11.29 0.41
N VAL A 44 0.58 11.70 -0.81
CA VAL A 44 -0.71 12.32 -1.18
C VAL A 44 -1.77 11.36 -1.74
N ASN A 45 -1.78 10.08 -1.34
CA ASN A 45 -2.74 9.09 -1.87
C ASN A 45 -4.22 9.45 -1.62
N PHE A 46 -4.50 10.21 -0.57
CA PHE A 46 -5.84 10.68 -0.22
C PHE A 46 -5.99 12.20 -0.43
N GLY A 47 -5.10 12.86 -1.17
CA GLY A 47 -5.04 14.32 -1.25
C GLY A 47 -4.60 14.97 0.06
N THR A 48 -4.75 16.30 0.16
CA THR A 48 -4.34 17.09 1.35
C THR A 48 -5.26 18.29 1.58
N GLY A 49 -5.15 18.91 2.76
CA GLY A 49 -5.89 20.11 3.13
C GLY A 49 -7.41 19.92 3.09
N LYS A 50 -8.13 20.95 2.63
CA LYS A 50 -9.60 20.96 2.53
C LYS A 50 -10.17 19.92 1.54
N HIS A 51 -9.33 19.41 0.64
CA HIS A 51 -9.69 18.43 -0.38
C HIS A 51 -9.17 17.03 -0.06
N ALA A 52 -8.68 16.79 1.16
CA ALA A 52 -8.34 15.45 1.59
C ALA A 52 -9.58 14.55 1.56
N CYS A 53 -9.43 13.34 1.03
CA CYS A 53 -10.50 12.38 0.87
C CYS A 53 -11.19 12.11 2.22
N PRO A 54 -12.51 12.38 2.32
CA PRO A 54 -13.24 12.14 3.58
C PRO A 54 -13.37 10.65 3.88
N GLY A 55 -13.36 9.79 2.85
CA GLY A 55 -13.49 8.33 2.98
C GLY A 55 -12.22 7.59 3.41
N ARG A 56 -11.08 8.28 3.61
CA ARG A 56 -9.78 7.63 3.86
C ARG A 56 -9.76 6.69 5.08
N PHE A 57 -10.49 7.03 6.15
CA PHE A 57 -10.56 6.19 7.35
C PHE A 57 -11.31 4.89 7.08
N PHE A 58 -12.45 5.00 6.39
CA PHE A 58 -13.26 3.86 5.99
C PHE A 58 -12.47 2.94 5.06
N ALA A 59 -11.92 3.49 3.98
CA ALA A 59 -11.13 2.74 3.00
C ALA A 59 -9.94 2.00 3.65
N VAL A 60 -9.19 2.66 4.55
CA VAL A 60 -8.05 2.01 5.22
C VAL A 60 -8.51 0.90 6.17
N ASN A 61 -9.61 1.08 6.89
CA ASN A 61 -10.14 0.05 7.77
C ASN A 61 -10.65 -1.18 6.98
N GLU A 62 -11.36 -0.96 5.87
CA GLU A 62 -11.78 -2.05 4.98
C GLU A 62 -10.58 -2.81 4.41
N LEU A 63 -9.58 -2.08 3.87
CA LEU A 63 -8.37 -2.70 3.32
C LEU A 63 -7.63 -3.53 4.36
N LYS A 64 -7.48 -3.03 5.59
CA LYS A 64 -6.86 -3.77 6.69
C LYS A 64 -7.67 -5.03 7.05
N ALA A 65 -8.99 -4.92 7.15
CA ALA A 65 -9.86 -6.05 7.47
C ALA A 65 -9.81 -7.13 6.36
N MET A 66 -9.89 -6.72 5.10
CA MET A 66 -9.75 -7.62 3.94
C MET A 66 -8.39 -8.31 3.93
N LEU A 67 -7.30 -7.57 4.12
CA LEU A 67 -5.95 -8.14 4.13
C LEU A 67 -5.75 -9.10 5.31
N ALA A 68 -6.21 -8.74 6.50
CA ALA A 68 -6.17 -9.64 7.67
C ALA A 68 -6.96 -10.92 7.41
N HIS A 69 -8.15 -10.83 6.81
CA HIS A 69 -8.94 -11.99 6.44
C HIS A 69 -8.20 -12.91 5.46
N VAL A 70 -7.57 -12.33 4.43
CA VAL A 70 -6.77 -13.07 3.45
C VAL A 70 -5.58 -13.77 4.13
N LEU A 71 -4.79 -13.03 4.91
CA LEU A 71 -3.59 -13.55 5.59
C LEU A 71 -3.90 -14.68 6.58
N MET A 72 -5.04 -14.60 7.28
CA MET A 72 -5.43 -15.59 8.28
C MET A 72 -6.02 -16.85 7.65
N LYS A 73 -6.76 -16.72 6.53
CA LYS A 73 -7.57 -17.82 6.00
C LYS A 73 -7.08 -18.42 4.69
N TYR A 74 -6.12 -17.80 4.01
CA TYR A 74 -5.70 -18.24 2.68
C TYR A 74 -4.18 -18.27 2.52
N ASP A 75 -3.72 -19.23 1.74
CA ASP A 75 -2.45 -19.15 1.04
C ASP A 75 -2.68 -18.52 -0.32
N VAL A 76 -1.83 -17.56 -0.68
CA VAL A 76 -1.94 -16.77 -1.90
C VAL A 76 -0.65 -16.87 -2.69
N LYS A 77 -0.76 -17.12 -3.99
CA LYS A 77 0.38 -17.04 -4.91
C LYS A 77 -0.06 -16.59 -6.30
N PHE A 78 0.89 -16.12 -7.11
CA PHE A 78 0.63 -15.94 -8.53
C PHE A 78 0.61 -17.30 -9.24
N LYS A 79 -0.18 -17.39 -10.31
CA LYS A 79 -0.22 -18.58 -11.15
C LYS A 79 1.17 -18.82 -11.76
N ASP A 80 1.54 -20.10 -11.90
CA ASP A 80 2.79 -20.55 -12.51
C ASP A 80 4.05 -19.99 -11.82
N ASP A 81 3.92 -19.58 -10.55
CA ASP A 81 4.93 -18.87 -9.76
C ASP A 81 5.52 -17.67 -10.51
N ALA A 82 4.69 -17.05 -11.37
CA ALA A 82 5.01 -15.80 -12.02
C ALA A 82 5.36 -14.77 -10.95
N GLY A 83 6.49 -14.08 -11.11
CA GLY A 83 6.89 -13.00 -10.21
C GLY A 83 5.83 -11.89 -10.14
N PHE A 84 6.12 -10.81 -9.40
CA PHE A 84 5.19 -9.69 -9.29
C PHE A 84 4.89 -9.09 -10.68
N PRO A 85 3.62 -9.08 -11.13
CA PRO A 85 3.28 -8.64 -12.47
C PRO A 85 3.46 -7.11 -12.61
N PRO A 86 3.90 -6.61 -13.77
CA PRO A 86 4.05 -5.18 -13.99
C PRO A 86 2.70 -4.47 -13.94
N SER A 87 2.63 -3.36 -13.20
CA SER A 87 1.44 -2.52 -13.10
C SER A 87 1.05 -1.91 -14.44
N MET A 88 -0.24 -1.67 -14.64
CA MET A 88 -0.74 -0.88 -15.77
C MET A 88 -0.71 0.60 -15.39
N VAL A 89 -0.04 1.41 -16.20
CA VAL A 89 0.08 2.86 -15.98
C VAL A 89 -0.61 3.59 -17.13
N PHE A 90 -1.62 4.40 -16.81
CA PHE A 90 -2.34 5.21 -17.80
C PHE A 90 -2.69 6.57 -17.19
N ALA A 91 -2.29 7.65 -17.86
CA ALA A 91 -2.58 9.04 -17.44
C ALA A 91 -2.30 9.31 -15.94
N GLY A 92 -1.18 8.81 -15.40
CA GLY A 92 -0.79 8.96 -14.00
C GLY A 92 -1.51 8.03 -13.01
N SER A 93 -2.52 7.29 -13.46
CA SER A 93 -3.17 6.23 -12.69
C SER A 93 -2.36 4.95 -12.78
N ILE A 94 -2.13 4.31 -11.62
CA ILE A 94 -1.46 3.02 -11.53
C ILE A 94 -2.50 1.99 -11.09
N SER A 95 -2.69 0.95 -11.89
CA SER A 95 -3.63 -0.14 -11.61
C SER A 95 -2.93 -1.49 -11.63
N PRO A 96 -3.42 -2.48 -10.87
CA PRO A 96 -2.91 -3.85 -10.95
C PRO A 96 -3.07 -4.41 -12.37
N ASN A 97 -2.15 -5.29 -12.78
CA ASN A 97 -2.25 -5.98 -14.05
C ASN A 97 -3.52 -6.86 -14.11
N GLN A 98 -4.46 -6.52 -14.99
CA GLN A 98 -5.75 -7.24 -15.09
C GLN A 98 -5.63 -8.64 -15.71
N ALA A 99 -4.54 -8.95 -16.40
CA ALA A 99 -4.28 -10.28 -16.93
C ALA A 99 -3.64 -11.21 -15.89
N ALA A 100 -3.02 -10.66 -14.83
CA ALA A 100 -2.39 -11.45 -13.79
C ALA A 100 -3.40 -12.34 -13.06
N LYS A 101 -3.00 -13.60 -12.81
CA LYS A 101 -3.83 -14.59 -12.12
C LYS A 101 -3.27 -14.82 -10.73
N VAL A 102 -4.12 -14.61 -9.72
CA VAL A 102 -3.82 -14.87 -8.32
C VAL A 102 -4.61 -16.09 -7.88
N MET A 103 -3.90 -17.08 -7.33
CA MET A 103 -4.43 -18.33 -6.83
C MET A 103 -4.66 -18.21 -5.33
N PHE A 104 -5.84 -18.62 -4.87
CA PHE A 104 -6.21 -18.65 -3.45
C PHE A 104 -6.48 -20.09 -3.03
N ARG A 105 -5.83 -20.54 -1.97
CA ARG A 105 -6.13 -21.80 -1.28
C ARG A 105 -6.57 -21.50 0.13
N ARG A 106 -7.77 -21.93 0.51
CA ARG A 106 -8.23 -21.80 1.90
C ARG A 106 -7.40 -22.70 2.82
N ARG A 107 -6.91 -22.16 3.93
CA ARG A 107 -6.24 -22.93 4.98
C ARG A 107 -7.29 -23.73 5.74
N SER A 108 -7.01 -25.02 5.96
CA SER A 108 -7.74 -25.83 6.94
C SER A 108 -7.52 -25.24 8.34
N ALA A 109 -8.59 -25.21 9.13
CA ALA A 109 -8.54 -24.77 10.53
C ALA A 109 -7.73 -25.74 11.38
#